data_AF-A0AAX0QRW5-F1
#
_entry.id   AF-A0AAX0QRW5-F1
#
_cell.length_a   1.000
_cell.length_b   1.000
_cell.length_c   1.000
_cell.angle_alpha   90.00
_cell.angle_beta   90.00
_cell.angle_gamma   90.00
#
_symmetry.space_group_name_H-M   'P 1'
#
loop_
_entity.id
_entity.type
_entity.pdbx_description
1 polymer ?
#
loop_
_entity_poly.entity_id
_entity_poly.type
_entity_poly.pdbx_seq_one_letter_code
_entity_poly.pdbx_strand_id
1 'polypeptide(L)'
;DMLGDAYEFLIGRFAANAGKKAGEFYTPQQVSKILAQIVTLGKDKLRNVYDPTCGSGSLLLRVGKETKVYRYYGQERNNTTYNLARMNMLLHNVRYENFDIQNDDTLENPAFLGEKFDAVVANPPYSAKWSADSKFNDDDRFSGYGKLAPKSKADFAFIQHMVHYLDDEGTMAVVLPHGVLFRGAAEGVIRKYLIKEKNTLDAVIGLPANIFYGTSIPTCILVFKKCRKADQDVLFIDASNAFEKGKNQNHLTDEHVEKIMNTYKNRDTIDKYSYAATLQEIEENDYNLNIPRYVDTFEEEAPIDLDQVQQDLAGIDNDIAQVEEEINNYLKELGVVQHD
;
A
#
# COMPACT_ATOMS: atom_id res chain seq x y z
N ASP A 1 -13.19 -7.65 21.72
CA ASP A 1 -14.44 -8.10 22.37
C ASP A 1 -15.43 -8.38 21.26
N MET A 2 -16.29 -9.39 21.42
CA MET A 2 -17.15 -9.95 20.37
C MET A 2 -17.99 -8.87 19.67
N LEU A 3 -18.47 -7.89 20.43
CA LEU A 3 -19.30 -6.80 19.92
C LEU A 3 -18.52 -5.84 19.01
N GLY A 4 -17.29 -5.49 19.39
CA GLY A 4 -16.38 -4.68 18.55
C GLY A 4 -16.00 -5.39 17.26
N ASP A 5 -15.64 -6.68 17.34
CA ASP A 5 -15.27 -7.46 16.15
C ASP A 5 -16.48 -7.64 15.19
N ALA A 6 -17.71 -7.77 15.72
CA ALA A 6 -18.93 -7.75 14.91
C ALA A 6 -19.17 -6.38 14.24
N TYR A 7 -18.85 -5.28 14.93
CA TYR A 7 -18.96 -3.94 14.38
C TYR A 7 -17.95 -3.70 13.25
N GLU A 8 -16.69 -4.11 13.42
CA GLU A 8 -15.66 -4.09 12.38
C GLU A 8 -16.07 -4.89 11.15
N PHE A 9 -16.66 -6.08 11.36
CA PHE A 9 -17.19 -6.88 10.26
C PHE A 9 -18.28 -6.14 9.47
N LEU A 10 -19.18 -5.44 10.16
CA LEU A 10 -20.22 -4.63 9.52
C LEU A 10 -19.63 -3.44 8.75
N ILE A 11 -18.67 -2.72 9.33
CA ILE A 11 -17.95 -1.63 8.66
C ILE A 11 -17.29 -2.14 7.38
N GLY A 12 -16.57 -3.28 7.45
CA GLY A 12 -15.95 -3.91 6.29
C GLY A 12 -16.96 -4.30 5.20
N ARG A 13 -18.13 -4.82 5.58
CA ARG A 13 -19.23 -5.10 4.63
C ARG A 13 -19.80 -3.84 4.00
N PHE A 14 -19.97 -2.76 4.76
CA PHE A 14 -20.41 -1.48 4.21
C PHE A 14 -19.38 -0.91 3.23
N ALA A 15 -18.09 -1.01 3.55
CA ALA A 15 -17.02 -0.63 2.63
C ALA A 15 -17.08 -1.45 1.34
N ALA A 16 -17.17 -2.78 1.43
CA ALA A 16 -17.28 -3.64 0.24
C ALA A 16 -18.48 -3.27 -0.66
N ASN A 17 -19.59 -2.82 -0.07
CA ASN A 17 -20.81 -2.44 -0.79
C ASN A 17 -20.84 -0.98 -1.27
N ALA A 18 -20.04 -0.08 -0.71
CA ALA A 18 -20.05 1.36 -1.01
C ALA A 18 -19.31 1.73 -2.32
N GLY A 19 -18.67 0.76 -2.99
CA GLY A 19 -18.03 0.96 -4.30
C GLY A 19 -16.85 1.95 -4.24
N LYS A 20 -16.73 2.85 -5.23
CA LYS A 20 -15.61 3.81 -5.34
C LYS A 20 -15.42 4.73 -4.12
N LYS A 21 -16.48 4.98 -3.32
CA LYS A 21 -16.41 5.81 -2.11
C LYS A 21 -15.87 5.06 -0.88
N ALA A 22 -15.69 3.74 -0.97
CA ALA A 22 -15.27 2.91 0.15
C ALA A 22 -13.77 3.01 0.46
N GLY A 23 -12.94 3.22 -0.58
CA GLY A 23 -11.49 3.24 -0.44
C GLY A 23 -10.96 4.36 0.45
N GLU A 24 -11.76 5.39 0.70
CA GLU A 24 -11.39 6.54 1.54
C GLU A 24 -11.58 6.28 3.06
N PHE A 25 -12.32 5.24 3.47
CA PHE A 25 -12.67 5.07 4.89
C PHE A 25 -12.34 3.69 5.49
N TYR A 26 -11.94 2.70 4.69
CA TYR A 26 -11.60 1.36 5.19
C TYR A 26 -10.38 0.74 4.49
N THR A 27 -9.43 0.30 5.31
CA THR A 27 -8.21 -0.39 4.89
C THR A 27 -8.39 -1.91 5.05
N PRO A 28 -8.13 -2.73 4.01
CA PRO A 28 -8.23 -4.18 4.11
C PRO A 28 -7.44 -4.74 5.30
N GLN A 29 -8.03 -5.70 6.04
CA GLN A 29 -7.53 -6.13 7.35
C GLN A 29 -6.06 -6.57 7.33
N GLN A 30 -5.64 -7.28 6.29
CA GLN A 30 -4.28 -7.80 6.17
C GLN A 30 -3.28 -6.69 5.84
N VAL A 31 -3.69 -5.67 5.07
CA VAL A 31 -2.85 -4.48 4.88
C VAL A 31 -2.74 -3.70 6.20
N SER A 32 -3.85 -3.51 6.92
CA SER A 32 -3.83 -2.90 8.25
C SER A 32 -2.93 -3.65 9.23
N LYS A 33 -2.91 -4.99 9.17
CA LYS A 33 -2.02 -5.84 9.97
C LYS A 33 -0.55 -5.57 9.66
N ILE A 34 -0.17 -5.49 8.37
CA ILE A 34 1.20 -5.14 7.97
C ILE A 34 1.58 -3.75 8.52
N LEU A 35 0.76 -2.72 8.33
CA LEU A 35 1.05 -1.36 8.83
C LEU A 35 1.23 -1.35 10.35
N ALA A 36 0.31 -2.00 11.07
CA ALA A 36 0.38 -2.09 12.52
C ALA A 36 1.65 -2.81 12.99
N GLN A 37 1.98 -3.96 12.40
CA GLN A 37 3.17 -4.73 12.76
C GLN A 37 4.47 -3.98 12.44
N ILE A 38 4.51 -3.19 11.36
CA ILE A 38 5.67 -2.34 11.03
C ILE A 38 5.91 -1.30 12.11
N VAL A 39 4.87 -0.57 12.54
CA VAL A 39 5.03 0.54 13.49
C VAL A 39 5.22 0.09 14.93
N THR A 40 4.81 -1.14 15.27
CA THR A 40 4.99 -1.74 16.60
C THR A 40 6.23 -2.62 16.71
N LEU A 41 6.96 -2.84 15.61
CA LEU A 41 8.11 -3.74 15.59
C LEU A 41 9.16 -3.32 16.65
N GLY A 42 9.43 -4.23 17.60
CA GLY A 42 10.38 -4.01 18.69
C GLY A 42 9.87 -3.08 19.81
N LYS A 43 8.57 -2.75 19.85
CA LYS A 43 7.96 -1.86 20.85
C LYS A 43 6.87 -2.56 21.66
N ASP A 44 7.10 -2.77 22.95
CA ASP A 44 6.13 -3.39 23.88
C ASP A 44 4.96 -2.47 24.28
N LYS A 45 5.12 -1.17 24.04
CA LYS A 45 4.11 -0.14 24.26
C LYS A 45 4.37 1.08 23.38
N LEU A 46 3.29 1.80 23.06
CA LEU A 46 3.31 3.09 22.38
C LEU A 46 2.58 4.12 23.25
N ARG A 47 3.16 5.30 23.40
CA ARG A 47 2.55 6.42 24.12
C ARG A 47 1.45 7.04 23.26
N ASN A 48 1.80 7.58 22.10
CA ASN A 48 0.86 8.27 21.22
C ASN A 48 0.90 7.63 19.82
N VAL A 49 -0.28 7.21 19.32
CA VAL A 49 -0.45 6.69 17.95
C VAL A 49 -1.35 7.62 17.17
N TYR A 50 -0.97 7.98 15.94
CA TYR A 50 -1.70 8.94 15.12
C TYR A 50 -2.09 8.40 13.75
N ASP A 51 -3.31 8.72 13.32
CA ASP A 51 -3.79 8.56 11.95
C ASP A 51 -4.45 9.87 11.47
N PRO A 52 -3.80 10.64 10.58
CA PRO A 52 -4.32 11.92 10.07
C PRO A 52 -5.51 11.77 9.12
N THR A 53 -5.88 10.55 8.74
CA THR A 53 -6.95 10.25 7.78
C THR A 53 -7.69 9.02 8.27
N CYS A 54 -8.13 9.06 9.53
CA CYS A 54 -8.39 7.85 10.29
C CYS A 54 -9.58 7.03 9.80
N GLY A 55 -10.45 7.60 8.95
CA GLY A 55 -11.63 6.90 8.46
C GLY A 55 -12.44 6.37 9.64
N SER A 56 -12.78 5.08 9.61
CA SER A 56 -13.50 4.39 10.69
C SER A 56 -12.70 4.19 11.99
N GLY A 57 -11.43 4.62 12.07
CA GLY A 57 -10.53 4.36 13.19
C GLY A 57 -10.04 2.91 13.29
N SER A 58 -10.42 2.05 12.34
CA SER A 58 -10.07 0.61 12.34
C SER A 58 -8.56 0.38 12.29
N LEU A 59 -7.81 1.23 11.57
CA LEU A 59 -6.35 1.11 11.50
C LEU A 59 -5.67 1.45 12.84
N LEU A 60 -6.14 2.50 13.53
CA LEU A 60 -5.68 2.81 14.89
C LEU A 60 -5.96 1.65 15.86
N LEU A 61 -7.16 1.10 15.83
CA LEU A 61 -7.53 -0.05 16.65
C LEU A 61 -6.68 -1.29 16.32
N ARG A 62 -6.28 -1.46 15.06
CA ARG A 62 -5.38 -2.56 14.67
C ARG A 62 -4.02 -2.43 15.33
N VAL A 63 -3.46 -1.22 15.44
CA VAL A 63 -2.20 -0.99 16.19
C VAL A 63 -2.35 -1.45 17.65
N GLY A 64 -3.49 -1.15 18.28
CA GLY A 64 -3.83 -1.60 19.64
C GLY A 64 -3.96 -3.11 19.82
N LYS A 65 -4.16 -3.87 18.74
CA LYS A 65 -4.16 -5.35 18.77
C LYS A 65 -2.74 -5.92 18.76
N GLU A 66 -1.75 -5.19 18.24
CA GLU A 66 -0.35 -5.65 18.18
C GLU A 66 0.44 -5.26 19.44
N THR A 67 0.14 -4.12 20.07
CA THR A 67 0.85 -3.66 21.28
C THR A 67 -0.03 -2.76 22.16
N LYS A 68 0.42 -2.48 23.38
CA LYS A 68 -0.30 -1.57 24.29
C LYS A 68 -0.15 -0.13 23.83
N VAL A 69 -1.27 0.56 23.59
CA VAL A 69 -1.29 1.99 23.24
C VAL A 69 -1.89 2.79 24.39
N TYR A 70 -1.20 3.85 24.82
CA TYR A 70 -1.69 4.73 25.87
C TYR A 70 -2.76 5.70 25.34
N ARG A 71 -2.50 6.38 24.21
CA ARG A 71 -3.45 7.30 23.60
C ARG A 71 -3.47 7.24 22.07
N TYR A 72 -4.68 7.19 21.53
CA TYR A 72 -4.94 7.24 20.08
C TYR A 72 -5.32 8.65 19.66
N TYR A 73 -4.80 9.09 18.53
CA TYR A 73 -5.10 10.38 17.92
C TYR A 73 -5.55 10.13 16.49
N GLY A 74 -6.63 10.77 16.08
CA GLY A 74 -7.17 10.62 14.72
C GLY A 74 -7.73 11.93 14.21
N GLN A 75 -7.68 12.11 12.90
CA GLN A 75 -8.38 13.21 12.25
C GLN A 75 -9.13 12.68 11.03
N GLU A 76 -10.40 13.09 10.90
CA GLU A 76 -11.28 12.68 9.81
C GLU A 76 -12.09 13.87 9.32
N ARG A 77 -12.13 14.08 8.00
CA ARG A 77 -12.83 15.22 7.41
C ARG A 77 -14.34 15.01 7.33
N ASN A 78 -14.79 13.79 7.03
CA ASN A 78 -16.20 13.46 6.87
C ASN A 78 -16.88 13.30 8.24
N ASN A 79 -17.87 14.15 8.53
CA ASN A 79 -18.57 14.12 9.82
C ASN A 79 -19.25 12.76 10.13
N THR A 80 -19.79 12.06 9.14
CA THR A 80 -20.40 10.74 9.36
C THR A 80 -19.34 9.71 9.74
N THR A 81 -18.23 9.68 9.01
CA THR A 81 -17.12 8.75 9.29
C THR A 81 -16.41 9.10 10.61
N TYR A 82 -16.27 10.38 10.94
CA TYR A 82 -15.76 10.85 12.22
C TYR A 82 -16.56 10.28 13.41
N ASN A 83 -17.90 10.35 13.33
CA ASN A 83 -18.75 9.78 14.37
C ASN A 83 -18.63 8.25 14.42
N LEU A 84 -18.50 7.59 13.26
CA LEU A 84 -18.23 6.15 13.18
C LEU A 84 -16.93 5.79 13.91
N ALA A 85 -15.84 6.54 13.70
CA ALA A 85 -14.55 6.30 14.35
C ALA A 85 -14.64 6.36 15.87
N ARG A 86 -15.34 7.37 16.41
CA ARG A 86 -15.54 7.54 17.85
C ARG A 86 -16.37 6.43 18.45
N MET A 87 -17.47 6.03 17.78
CA MET A 87 -18.26 4.87 18.19
C MET A 87 -17.40 3.61 18.18
N ASN A 88 -16.60 3.42 17.14
CA ASN A 88 -15.76 2.24 16.97
C ASN A 88 -14.73 2.11 18.10
N MET A 89 -14.08 3.20 18.50
CA MET A 89 -13.17 3.24 19.65
C MET A 89 -13.86 2.78 20.94
N LEU A 90 -15.05 3.31 21.22
CA LEU A 90 -15.81 2.97 22.42
C LEU A 90 -16.26 1.51 22.43
N LEU A 91 -16.71 0.98 21.30
CA LEU A 91 -17.14 -0.43 21.15
C LEU A 91 -15.98 -1.42 21.28
N HIS A 92 -14.74 -0.96 21.08
CA HIS A 92 -13.52 -1.73 21.32
C HIS A 92 -12.93 -1.49 22.72
N ASN A 93 -13.71 -0.94 23.64
CA ASN A 93 -13.33 -0.68 25.03
C ASN A 93 -12.12 0.28 25.18
N VAL A 94 -11.88 1.14 24.19
CA VAL A 94 -10.93 2.24 24.36
C VAL A 94 -11.61 3.30 25.23
N ARG A 95 -11.04 3.58 26.40
CA ARG A 95 -11.57 4.58 27.33
C ARG A 95 -11.58 5.96 26.66
N TYR A 96 -12.59 6.77 26.94
CA TYR A 96 -12.76 8.10 26.33
C TYR A 96 -11.52 9.01 26.53
N GLU A 97 -10.85 8.91 27.67
CA GLU A 97 -9.62 9.65 27.97
C GLU A 97 -8.38 9.17 27.17
N ASN A 98 -8.46 7.98 26.58
CA ASN A 98 -7.38 7.34 25.83
C ASN A 98 -7.51 7.53 24.30
N PHE A 99 -8.47 8.30 23.82
CA PHE A 99 -8.52 8.66 22.40
C PHE A 99 -8.98 10.09 22.17
N ASP A 100 -8.47 10.70 21.10
CA ASP A 100 -8.88 12.01 20.62
C ASP A 100 -9.01 11.98 19.10
N ILE A 101 -10.26 11.98 18.62
CA ILE A 101 -10.57 12.04 17.18
C ILE A 101 -11.11 13.44 16.91
N GLN A 102 -10.61 14.10 15.87
CA GLN A 102 -10.98 15.46 15.50
C GLN A 102 -11.65 15.49 14.12
N ASN A 103 -12.64 16.36 13.93
CA ASN A 103 -13.40 16.45 12.68
C ASN A 103 -13.04 17.71 11.88
N ASP A 104 -11.99 17.64 11.06
CA ASP A 104 -11.60 18.72 10.16
C ASP A 104 -10.66 18.19 9.05
N ASP A 105 -10.30 19.02 8.08
CA ASP A 105 -9.31 18.70 7.07
C ASP A 105 -7.89 18.80 7.63
N THR A 106 -7.16 17.68 7.64
CA THR A 106 -5.80 17.55 8.18
C THR A 106 -4.78 18.49 7.54
N LEU A 107 -4.88 18.73 6.23
CA LEU A 107 -3.92 19.57 5.54
C LEU A 107 -4.20 21.05 5.82
N GLU A 108 -5.47 21.45 5.85
CA GLU A 108 -5.87 22.83 6.11
C GLU A 108 -5.82 23.23 7.59
N ASN A 109 -6.37 22.38 8.46
CA ASN A 109 -6.59 22.61 9.88
C ASN A 109 -6.07 21.41 10.70
N PRO A 110 -4.74 21.25 10.85
CA PRO A 110 -4.18 20.14 11.63
C PRO A 110 -4.56 20.27 13.11
N ALA A 111 -5.19 19.25 13.69
CA ALA A 111 -5.81 19.39 15.01
C ALA A 111 -4.84 19.26 16.20
N PHE A 112 -3.70 18.61 16.03
CA PHE A 112 -2.80 18.22 17.13
C PHE A 112 -1.48 18.99 17.14
N LEU A 113 -1.52 20.30 16.86
CA LEU A 113 -0.33 21.18 16.87
C LEU A 113 0.52 20.98 18.14
N GLY A 114 1.83 20.76 17.95
CA GLY A 114 2.79 20.57 19.04
C GLY A 114 2.94 19.13 19.55
N GLU A 115 2.05 18.21 19.17
CA GLU A 115 2.17 16.80 19.54
C GLU A 115 3.24 16.07 18.70
N LYS A 116 3.76 14.97 19.26
CA LYS A 116 4.63 14.01 18.58
C LYS A 116 4.15 12.58 18.84
N PHE A 117 4.33 11.73 17.83
CA PHE A 117 3.76 10.38 17.82
C PHE A 117 4.81 9.30 17.63
N ASP A 118 4.77 8.29 18.50
CA ASP A 118 5.66 7.12 18.48
C ASP A 118 5.35 6.21 17.29
N ALA A 119 4.10 6.24 16.80
CA ALA A 119 3.66 5.55 15.62
C ALA A 119 2.67 6.41 14.82
N VAL A 120 2.86 6.46 13.51
CA VAL A 120 1.92 7.10 12.58
C VAL A 120 1.51 6.08 11.52
N VAL A 121 0.21 5.83 11.39
CA VAL A 121 -0.35 4.91 10.40
C VAL A 121 -1.39 5.64 9.57
N ALA A 122 -1.44 5.40 8.26
CA ALA A 122 -2.46 6.03 7.43
C ALA A 122 -2.75 5.28 6.14
N ASN A 123 -3.98 5.44 5.67
CA ASN A 123 -4.41 5.16 4.30
C ASN A 123 -5.13 6.41 3.75
N PRO A 124 -4.38 7.45 3.37
CA PRO A 124 -4.96 8.72 2.94
C PRO A 124 -5.75 8.56 1.64
N PRO A 125 -6.68 9.49 1.34
CA PRO A 125 -7.42 9.46 0.08
C PRO A 125 -6.47 9.62 -1.11
N TYR A 126 -6.44 8.62 -2.00
CA TYR A 126 -5.45 8.54 -3.07
C TYR A 126 -5.56 9.69 -4.05
N SER A 127 -4.44 10.40 -4.25
CA SER A 127 -4.36 11.50 -5.20
C SER A 127 -5.48 12.53 -5.02
N ALA A 128 -5.88 12.78 -3.77
CA ALA A 128 -6.87 13.79 -3.46
C ALA A 128 -6.42 15.17 -3.96
N LYS A 129 -7.40 16.02 -4.28
CA LYS A 129 -7.16 17.44 -4.50
C LYS A 129 -7.00 18.14 -3.15
N TRP A 130 -6.14 19.14 -3.10
CA TRP A 130 -5.96 20.03 -1.95
C TRP A 130 -5.67 21.45 -2.45
N SER A 131 -5.73 22.46 -1.58
CA SER A 131 -5.61 23.86 -2.02
C SER A 131 -4.23 24.19 -2.60
N ALA A 132 -3.17 23.62 -1.99
CA ALA A 132 -1.77 24.00 -2.20
C ALA A 132 -1.59 25.53 -2.26
N ASP A 133 -2.28 26.22 -1.35
CA ASP A 133 -2.24 27.68 -1.26
C ASP A 133 -0.85 28.18 -0.84
N SER A 134 -0.53 29.42 -1.24
CA SER A 134 0.79 30.00 -0.98
C SER A 134 1.13 30.11 0.49
N LYS A 135 0.12 30.14 1.39
CA LYS A 135 0.30 30.11 2.84
C LYS A 135 1.13 28.91 3.32
N PHE A 136 1.09 27.79 2.59
CA PHE A 136 1.85 26.60 2.95
C PHE A 136 3.34 26.70 2.65
N ASN A 137 3.79 27.72 1.91
CA ASN A 137 5.22 27.95 1.74
C ASN A 137 5.89 28.41 3.04
N ASP A 138 5.12 28.98 3.98
CA ASP A 138 5.58 29.43 5.30
C ASP A 138 5.20 28.44 6.42
N ASP A 139 4.56 27.31 6.07
CA ASP A 139 4.14 26.28 7.02
C ASP A 139 5.29 25.28 7.25
N ASP A 140 5.69 25.08 8.52
CA ASP A 140 6.79 24.19 8.94
C ASP A 140 6.65 22.74 8.46
N ARG A 141 5.43 22.31 8.09
CA ARG A 141 5.19 20.99 7.50
C ARG A 141 5.72 20.88 6.07
N PHE A 142 5.75 21.98 5.32
CA PHE A 142 5.96 21.96 3.87
C PHE A 142 7.10 22.87 3.37
N SER A 143 7.39 23.96 4.08
CA SER A 143 8.33 25.02 3.69
C SER A 143 9.74 24.49 3.37
N GLY A 144 10.23 23.54 4.15
CA GLY A 144 11.57 22.98 4.02
C GLY A 144 11.81 22.11 2.77
N TYR A 145 10.77 21.70 2.03
CA TYR A 145 10.92 20.72 0.93
C TYR A 145 11.13 21.36 -0.45
N GLY A 146 11.21 22.69 -0.53
CA GLY A 146 11.47 23.45 -1.76
C GLY A 146 10.30 23.54 -2.75
N LYS A 147 9.34 22.61 -2.70
CA LYS A 147 8.08 22.65 -3.47
C LYS A 147 6.91 22.10 -2.64
N LEU A 148 5.72 22.64 -2.88
CA LEU A 148 4.46 22.05 -2.44
C LEU A 148 4.05 20.91 -3.36
N ALA A 149 3.36 19.90 -2.81
CA ALA A 149 2.75 18.85 -3.62
C ALA A 149 1.75 19.46 -4.63
N PRO A 150 1.57 18.87 -5.83
CA PRO A 150 0.65 19.41 -6.82
C PRO A 150 -0.79 19.50 -6.30
N LYS A 151 -1.56 20.52 -6.71
CA LYS A 151 -2.98 20.71 -6.31
C LYS A 151 -3.87 19.50 -6.58
N SER A 152 -3.54 18.73 -7.61
CA SER A 152 -4.28 17.52 -8.00
C SER A 152 -3.78 16.23 -7.33
N LYS A 153 -2.74 16.30 -6.49
CA LYS A 153 -2.03 15.17 -5.89
C LYS A 153 -1.55 15.53 -4.47
N ALA A 154 -2.40 15.32 -3.48
CA ALA A 154 -2.10 15.58 -2.07
C ALA A 154 -1.22 14.50 -1.41
N ASP A 155 -0.85 13.42 -2.12
CA ASP A 155 -0.16 12.26 -1.57
C ASP A 155 1.10 12.66 -0.76
N PHE A 156 1.98 13.49 -1.33
CA PHE A 156 3.17 13.99 -0.62
C PHE A 156 2.86 15.03 0.47
N ALA A 157 1.77 15.79 0.37
CA ALA A 157 1.35 16.69 1.44
C ALA A 157 1.00 15.90 2.71
N PHE A 158 0.31 14.76 2.56
CA PHE A 158 0.06 13.85 3.68
C PHE A 158 1.36 13.25 4.23
N ILE A 159 2.30 12.80 3.38
CA ILE A 159 3.60 12.28 3.84
C ILE A 159 4.36 13.35 4.63
N GLN A 160 4.46 14.56 4.10
CA GLN A 160 5.16 15.69 4.74
C GLN A 160 4.54 16.03 6.10
N HIS A 161 3.21 16.05 6.17
CA HIS A 161 2.46 16.23 7.40
C HIS A 161 2.80 15.13 8.43
N MET A 162 2.69 13.86 8.05
CA MET A 162 2.98 12.75 8.97
C MET A 162 4.43 12.73 9.44
N VAL A 163 5.39 12.96 8.53
CA VAL A 163 6.82 13.07 8.89
C VAL A 163 7.08 14.24 9.83
N HIS A 164 6.36 15.36 9.70
CA HIS A 164 6.49 16.48 10.63
C HIS A 164 6.08 16.08 12.07
N TYR A 165 4.96 15.35 12.21
CA TYR A 165 4.40 14.92 13.49
C TYR A 165 5.01 13.65 14.08
N LEU A 166 5.80 12.91 13.31
CA LEU A 166 6.51 11.72 13.78
C LEU A 166 7.52 12.09 14.88
N ASP A 167 7.55 11.32 15.97
CA ASP A 167 8.59 11.42 16.99
C ASP A 167 9.96 10.98 16.43
N ASP A 168 11.07 11.36 17.07
CA ASP A 168 12.42 11.06 16.58
C ASP A 168 12.70 9.54 16.58
N GLU A 169 12.19 8.83 17.60
CA GLU A 169 12.20 7.36 17.71
C GLU A 169 10.92 6.72 17.15
N GLY A 170 10.12 7.51 16.43
CA GLY A 170 8.85 7.10 15.86
C GLY A 170 9.01 6.26 14.58
N THR A 171 8.01 5.41 14.33
CA THR A 171 7.89 4.69 13.04
C THR A 171 6.58 5.06 12.36
N MET A 172 6.65 5.46 11.09
CA MET A 172 5.50 5.76 10.27
C MET A 172 5.33 4.70 9.19
N ALA A 173 4.09 4.25 8.92
CA ALA A 173 3.76 3.40 7.79
C ALA A 173 2.49 3.93 7.09
N VAL A 174 2.57 4.17 5.78
CA VAL A 174 1.46 4.73 4.99
C VAL A 174 1.24 3.94 3.71
N VAL A 175 -0.02 3.65 3.36
CA VAL A 175 -0.38 3.08 2.05
C VAL A 175 -0.65 4.18 1.03
N LEU A 176 -0.05 4.07 -0.15
CA LEU A 176 -0.18 5.04 -1.23
C LEU A 176 -0.21 4.35 -2.62
N PRO A 177 -0.70 5.02 -3.67
CA PRO A 177 -0.55 4.53 -5.04
C PRO A 177 0.91 4.65 -5.51
N HIS A 178 1.36 3.74 -6.38
CA HIS A 178 2.76 3.71 -6.87
C HIS A 178 3.26 5.01 -7.51
N GLY A 179 2.38 5.89 -7.97
CA GLY A 179 2.82 7.15 -8.58
C GLY A 179 3.71 8.01 -7.66
N VAL A 180 3.60 7.91 -6.34
CA VAL A 180 4.50 8.62 -5.42
C VAL A 180 5.97 8.19 -5.57
N LEU A 181 6.20 6.96 -6.07
CA LEU A 181 7.52 6.37 -6.22
C LEU A 181 8.31 7.00 -7.38
N PHE A 182 7.63 7.42 -8.45
CA PHE A 182 8.29 7.78 -9.71
C PHE A 182 7.83 9.09 -10.35
N ARG A 183 6.72 9.71 -9.90
CA ARG A 183 6.29 11.00 -10.45
C ARG A 183 7.39 12.06 -10.23
N GLY A 184 7.68 12.83 -11.27
CA GLY A 184 8.72 13.86 -11.28
C GLY A 184 8.24 15.22 -10.78
N ALA A 185 8.83 16.29 -11.32
CA ALA A 185 8.49 17.69 -10.99
C ALA A 185 8.47 17.95 -9.48
N ALA A 186 7.41 18.57 -8.94
CA ALA A 186 7.32 18.91 -7.52
C ALA A 186 7.44 17.68 -6.60
N GLU A 187 6.83 16.55 -6.97
CA GLU A 187 6.89 15.32 -6.16
C GLU A 187 8.29 14.71 -6.17
N GLY A 188 9.00 14.78 -7.29
CA GLY A 188 10.41 14.37 -7.37
C GLY A 188 11.32 15.19 -6.45
N VAL A 189 11.10 16.51 -6.38
CA VAL A 189 11.84 17.40 -5.46
C VAL A 189 11.57 17.04 -3.99
N ILE A 190 10.30 16.84 -3.62
CA ILE A 190 9.93 16.46 -2.25
C ILE A 190 10.52 15.09 -1.88
N ARG A 191 10.40 14.11 -2.77
CA ARG A 191 10.94 12.75 -2.58
C ARG A 191 12.45 12.77 -2.40
N LYS A 192 13.17 13.49 -3.26
CA LYS A 192 14.62 13.70 -3.12
C LYS A 192 14.98 14.31 -1.78
N TYR A 193 14.23 15.31 -1.31
CA TYR A 193 14.50 15.94 0.00
C TYR A 193 14.26 14.98 1.18
N LEU A 194 13.19 14.18 1.14
CA LEU A 194 12.90 13.15 2.17
C LEU A 194 14.01 12.10 2.30
N ILE A 195 14.62 11.73 1.17
CA ILE A 195 15.65 10.69 1.09
C ILE A 195 17.04 11.28 1.35
N LYS A 196 17.45 12.29 0.59
CA LYS A 196 18.81 12.85 0.62
C LYS A 196 19.05 13.69 1.87
N GLU A 197 18.17 14.65 2.14
CA GLU A 197 18.42 15.66 3.18
C GLU A 197 17.93 15.18 4.54
N LYS A 198 16.79 14.48 4.59
CA LYS A 198 16.21 13.98 5.84
C LYS A 198 16.58 12.54 6.18
N ASN A 199 17.04 11.73 5.21
CA ASN A 199 17.30 10.30 5.39
C ASN A 199 16.14 9.54 6.06
N THR A 200 14.89 9.89 5.75
CA THR A 200 13.72 9.41 6.50
C THR A 200 13.10 8.12 5.97
N LEU A 201 13.28 7.79 4.70
CA LEU A 201 12.62 6.63 4.07
C LEU A 201 13.35 5.33 4.46
N ASP A 202 12.65 4.41 5.13
CA ASP A 202 13.24 3.15 5.62
C ASP A 202 12.99 1.94 4.72
N ALA A 203 11.80 1.88 4.12
CA ALA A 203 11.39 0.78 3.24
C ALA A 203 10.28 1.19 2.26
N VAL A 204 10.23 0.48 1.13
CA VAL A 204 9.19 0.54 0.09
C VAL A 204 8.67 -0.87 -0.14
N ILE A 205 7.40 -1.12 0.16
CA ILE A 205 6.79 -2.45 0.05
C ILE A 205 5.67 -2.39 -1.00
N GLY A 206 5.87 -3.04 -2.15
CA GLY A 206 4.84 -3.20 -3.19
C GLY A 206 3.80 -4.22 -2.76
N LEU A 207 2.52 -3.84 -2.83
CA LEU A 207 1.40 -4.72 -2.55
C LEU A 207 0.77 -5.24 -3.84
N PRO A 208 0.10 -6.41 -3.81
CA PRO A 208 -0.68 -6.90 -4.94
C PRO A 208 -1.71 -5.89 -5.43
N ALA A 209 -1.94 -5.91 -6.74
CA ALA A 209 -3.03 -5.17 -7.36
C ALA A 209 -4.40 -5.68 -6.87
N ASN A 210 -5.44 -4.86 -7.01
CA ASN A 210 -6.83 -5.24 -6.70
C ASN A 210 -7.10 -5.76 -5.27
N ILE A 211 -6.30 -5.34 -4.28
CA ILE A 211 -6.56 -5.60 -2.84
C ILE A 211 -7.59 -4.63 -2.26
N PHE A 212 -7.57 -3.36 -2.71
CA PHE A 212 -8.40 -2.31 -2.17
C PHE A 212 -9.79 -2.27 -2.81
N TYR A 213 -10.81 -1.92 -2.03
CA TYR A 213 -12.14 -1.66 -2.57
C TYR A 213 -12.14 -0.37 -3.41
N GLY A 214 -12.85 -0.39 -4.54
CA GLY A 214 -13.03 0.79 -5.39
C GLY A 214 -11.88 1.09 -6.35
N THR A 215 -10.76 0.36 -6.29
CA THR A 215 -9.65 0.48 -7.25
C THR A 215 -8.93 -0.84 -7.48
N SER A 216 -8.50 -1.09 -8.73
CA SER A 216 -7.69 -2.26 -9.08
C SER A 216 -6.19 -1.95 -9.14
N ILE A 217 -5.79 -0.69 -8.89
CA ILE A 217 -4.39 -0.28 -9.00
C ILE A 217 -3.52 -0.98 -7.95
N PRO A 218 -2.25 -1.29 -8.28
CA PRO A 218 -1.28 -1.67 -7.27
C PRO A 218 -0.98 -0.48 -6.34
N THR A 219 -0.71 -0.81 -5.09
CA THR A 219 -0.38 0.16 -4.03
C THR A 219 0.96 -0.23 -3.40
N CYS A 220 1.53 0.68 -2.62
CA CYS A 220 2.74 0.42 -1.86
C CYS A 220 2.59 0.95 -0.44
N ILE A 221 3.30 0.33 0.49
CA ILE A 221 3.54 0.86 1.83
C ILE A 221 4.88 1.58 1.81
N LEU A 222 4.89 2.83 2.24
CA LEU A 222 6.13 3.55 2.55
C LEU A 222 6.32 3.59 4.05
N VAL A 223 7.53 3.24 4.50
CA VAL A 223 7.92 3.27 5.91
C VAL A 223 8.89 4.41 6.13
N PHE A 224 8.66 5.24 7.14
CA PHE A 224 9.54 6.36 7.49
C PHE A 224 9.97 6.33 8.97
N LYS A 225 11.21 6.73 9.23
CA LYS A 225 11.85 6.89 10.56
C LYS A 225 12.78 8.11 10.50
N LYS A 226 12.88 8.93 11.56
CA LYS A 226 13.71 10.15 11.55
C LYS A 226 15.19 9.90 11.84
N CYS A 227 15.49 9.13 12.88
CA CYS A 227 16.87 8.90 13.33
C CYS A 227 17.50 7.65 12.69
N ARG A 228 17.42 7.54 11.36
CA ARG A 228 18.10 6.46 10.60
C ARG A 228 19.61 6.71 10.56
N LYS A 229 20.41 5.64 10.54
CA LYS A 229 21.87 5.77 10.37
C LYS A 229 22.17 6.36 8.99
N ALA A 230 23.23 7.16 8.89
CA ALA A 230 23.54 7.93 7.68
C ALA A 230 23.76 7.06 6.43
N ASP A 231 24.27 5.85 6.61
CA ASP A 231 24.57 4.84 5.59
C ASP A 231 23.47 3.77 5.47
N GLN A 232 22.34 3.95 6.15
CA GLN A 232 21.28 2.94 6.18
C GLN A 232 20.59 2.82 4.83
N ASP A 233 20.57 1.60 4.29
CA ASP A 233 19.87 1.24 3.07
C ASP A 233 18.35 1.46 3.15
N VAL A 234 17.71 1.56 1.99
CA VAL A 234 16.25 1.50 1.86
C VAL A 234 15.87 0.11 1.38
N LEU A 235 15.04 -0.58 2.16
CA LEU A 235 14.61 -1.93 1.81
C LEU A 235 13.44 -1.87 0.82
N PHE A 236 13.60 -2.46 -0.34
CA PHE A 236 12.54 -2.70 -1.31
C PHE A 236 12.02 -4.12 -1.13
N ILE A 237 10.70 -4.30 -1.07
CA ILE A 237 10.03 -5.60 -1.07
C ILE A 237 8.97 -5.57 -2.16
N ASP A 238 9.05 -6.45 -3.14
CA ASP A 238 7.99 -6.68 -4.13
C ASP A 238 7.11 -7.86 -3.69
N ALA A 239 6.01 -7.55 -3.01
CA ALA A 239 4.99 -8.54 -2.67
C ALA A 239 3.83 -8.55 -3.67
N SER A 240 3.99 -7.99 -4.88
CA SER A 240 2.90 -7.88 -5.86
C SER A 240 2.27 -9.21 -6.26
N ASN A 241 3.06 -10.30 -6.22
CA ASN A 241 2.61 -11.66 -6.50
C ASN A 241 2.13 -12.44 -5.26
N ALA A 242 2.21 -11.86 -4.07
CA ALA A 242 1.81 -12.51 -2.81
C ALA A 242 0.30 -12.36 -2.57
N PHE A 243 -0.55 -13.03 -3.35
CA PHE A 243 -1.99 -12.99 -3.15
C PHE A 243 -2.70 -14.28 -3.56
N GLU A 244 -3.83 -14.53 -2.91
CA GLU A 244 -4.85 -15.44 -3.42
C GLU A 244 -5.87 -14.66 -4.24
N LYS A 245 -6.18 -15.18 -5.43
CA LYS A 245 -7.17 -14.56 -6.31
C LYS A 245 -8.58 -14.81 -5.77
N GLY A 246 -9.19 -13.77 -5.21
CA GLY A 246 -10.61 -13.80 -4.85
C GLY A 246 -11.52 -13.46 -6.03
N LYS A 247 -12.84 -13.55 -5.80
CA LYS A 247 -13.85 -13.29 -6.84
C LYS A 247 -13.84 -11.83 -7.32
N ASN A 248 -13.74 -10.89 -6.38
CA ASN A 248 -13.82 -9.45 -6.66
C ASN A 248 -12.53 -8.70 -6.31
N GLN A 249 -11.78 -9.18 -5.31
CA GLN A 249 -10.54 -8.61 -4.83
C GLN A 249 -9.50 -9.72 -4.63
N ASN A 250 -8.23 -9.36 -4.72
CA ASN A 250 -7.14 -10.20 -4.27
C ASN A 250 -7.02 -10.15 -2.75
N HIS A 251 -6.61 -11.25 -2.15
CA HIS A 251 -6.49 -11.38 -0.70
C HIS A 251 -5.06 -11.73 -0.30
N LEU A 252 -4.54 -11.04 0.71
CA LEU A 252 -3.33 -11.45 1.42
C LEU A 252 -3.72 -12.54 2.42
N THR A 253 -2.92 -13.60 2.51
CA THR A 253 -3.04 -14.59 3.58
C THR A 253 -2.17 -14.18 4.76
N ASP A 254 -2.35 -14.82 5.91
CA ASP A 254 -1.47 -14.59 7.06
C ASP A 254 0.00 -14.98 6.76
N GLU A 255 0.21 -16.01 5.93
CA GLU A 255 1.54 -16.43 5.46
C GLU A 255 2.21 -15.35 4.59
N HIS A 256 1.44 -14.69 3.71
CA HIS A 256 1.96 -13.57 2.92
C HIS A 256 2.37 -12.40 3.82
N VAL A 257 1.56 -12.07 4.84
CA VAL A 257 1.89 -11.04 5.82
C VAL A 257 3.15 -11.40 6.60
N GLU A 258 3.26 -12.65 7.07
CA GLU A 258 4.43 -13.12 7.80
C GLU A 258 5.71 -13.05 6.97
N LYS A 259 5.65 -13.45 5.69
CA LYS A 259 6.80 -13.34 4.77
C LYS A 259 7.26 -11.89 4.62
N ILE A 260 6.32 -10.95 4.40
CA ILE A 260 6.62 -9.52 4.28
C ILE A 260 7.28 -9.02 5.58
N MET A 261 6.70 -9.36 6.73
CA MET A 261 7.18 -8.89 8.02
C MET A 261 8.54 -9.45 8.41
N ASN A 262 8.78 -10.74 8.16
CA ASN A 262 10.08 -11.37 8.42
C ASN A 262 11.17 -10.76 7.53
N THR A 263 10.87 -10.56 6.25
CA THR A 263 11.79 -9.90 5.31
C THR A 263 12.09 -8.46 5.73
N TYR A 264 11.06 -7.70 6.13
CA TYR A 264 11.25 -6.32 6.64
C TYR A 264 12.07 -6.28 7.93
N LYS A 265 11.80 -7.19 8.88
CA LYS A 265 12.49 -7.26 10.17
C LYS A 265 13.98 -7.58 10.01
N ASN A 266 14.30 -8.55 9.15
CA ASN A 266 15.67 -9.01 8.96
C ASN A 266 16.44 -8.18 7.92
N ARG A 267 15.73 -7.43 7.06
CA ARG A 267 16.26 -6.75 5.88
C ARG A 267 16.95 -7.71 4.90
N ASP A 268 16.42 -8.92 4.79
CA ASP A 268 16.98 -9.96 3.92
C ASP A 268 16.83 -9.55 2.45
N THR A 269 17.91 -9.71 1.67
CA THR A 269 17.84 -9.65 0.21
C THR A 269 17.46 -11.04 -0.29
N ILE A 270 16.30 -11.14 -0.94
CA ILE A 270 15.73 -12.40 -1.42
C ILE A 270 15.51 -12.25 -2.92
N ASP A 271 16.03 -13.21 -3.69
CA ASP A 271 15.92 -13.24 -5.14
C ASP A 271 14.48 -13.00 -5.60
N LYS A 272 14.30 -12.07 -6.55
CA LYS A 272 13.02 -11.63 -7.10
C LYS A 272 11.96 -11.15 -6.10
N TYR A 273 12.35 -10.83 -4.87
CA TYR A 273 11.40 -10.47 -3.82
C TYR A 273 11.81 -9.26 -3.00
N SER A 274 13.08 -9.14 -2.60
CA SER A 274 13.54 -8.01 -1.80
C SER A 274 14.99 -7.63 -2.07
N TYR A 275 15.28 -6.35 -1.93
CA TYR A 275 16.60 -5.78 -2.14
C TYR A 275 16.85 -4.59 -1.21
N ALA A 276 17.99 -4.57 -0.52
CA ALA A 276 18.41 -3.47 0.34
C ALA A 276 19.28 -2.49 -0.47
N ALA A 277 18.65 -1.46 -1.05
CA ALA A 277 19.35 -0.52 -1.91
C ALA A 277 20.07 0.57 -1.11
N THR A 278 21.31 0.88 -1.51
CA THR A 278 22.07 1.96 -0.90
C THR A 278 21.52 3.33 -1.31
N LEU A 279 21.77 4.37 -0.51
CA LEU A 279 21.39 5.74 -0.89
C LEU A 279 22.07 6.21 -2.18
N GLN A 280 23.27 5.68 -2.48
CA GLN A 280 23.98 5.97 -3.72
C GLN A 280 23.24 5.39 -4.93
N GLU A 281 22.82 4.12 -4.88
CA GLU A 281 22.03 3.50 -5.96
C GLU A 281 20.71 4.23 -6.21
N ILE A 282 20.08 4.75 -5.15
CA ILE A 282 18.86 5.57 -5.26
C ILE A 282 19.18 6.93 -5.92
N GLU A 283 20.31 7.55 -5.60
CA GLU A 283 20.75 8.79 -6.26
C GLU A 283 21.07 8.55 -7.74
N GLU A 284 21.74 7.44 -8.08
CA GLU A 284 22.02 7.02 -9.47
C GLU A 284 20.73 6.76 -10.26
N ASN A 285 19.66 6.33 -9.60
CA ASN A 285 18.32 6.21 -10.16
C ASN A 285 17.49 7.52 -10.14
N ASP A 286 18.10 8.68 -9.92
CA ASP A 286 17.44 9.99 -9.80
C ASP A 286 16.29 10.00 -8.78
N TYR A 287 16.51 9.31 -7.66
CA TYR A 287 15.52 9.13 -6.58
C TYR A 287 14.20 8.50 -7.06
N ASN A 288 14.21 7.78 -8.18
CA ASN A 288 13.07 7.02 -8.66
C ASN A 288 12.95 5.72 -7.86
N LEU A 289 11.89 5.60 -7.06
CA LEU A 289 11.65 4.44 -6.20
C LEU A 289 10.79 3.36 -6.87
N ASN A 290 10.64 3.37 -8.19
CA ASN A 290 9.88 2.35 -8.88
C ASN A 290 10.50 0.97 -8.59
N ILE A 291 9.73 0.08 -7.97
CA ILE A 291 10.23 -1.17 -7.37
C ILE A 291 11.02 -2.04 -8.37
N PRO A 292 10.60 -2.19 -9.65
CA PRO A 292 11.35 -2.97 -10.64
C PRO A 292 12.77 -2.46 -10.95
N ARG A 293 13.17 -1.27 -10.49
CA ARG A 293 14.56 -0.78 -10.59
C ARG A 293 15.50 -1.41 -9.58
N TYR A 294 14.95 -2.00 -8.52
CA TYR A 294 15.69 -2.52 -7.37
C TYR A 294 15.45 -4.02 -7.15
N VAL A 295 14.23 -4.49 -7.45
CA VAL A 295 13.87 -5.90 -7.38
C VAL A 295 13.54 -6.36 -8.80
N ASP A 296 14.42 -7.15 -9.39
CA ASP A 296 14.16 -7.78 -10.68
C ASP A 296 13.21 -8.97 -10.48
N THR A 297 11.96 -8.80 -10.89
CA THR A 297 10.94 -9.85 -10.82
C THR A 297 10.76 -10.57 -12.15
N PHE A 298 11.63 -10.33 -13.13
CA PHE A 298 11.55 -11.00 -14.42
C PHE A 298 11.78 -12.51 -14.26
N GLU A 299 10.83 -13.30 -14.74
CA GLU A 299 11.00 -14.72 -14.94
C GLU A 299 11.44 -14.93 -16.39
N GLU A 300 12.64 -15.45 -16.61
CA GLU A 300 13.03 -15.93 -17.93
C GLU A 300 12.04 -17.03 -18.33
N GLU A 301 11.33 -16.83 -19.44
CA GLU A 301 10.47 -17.87 -19.99
C GLU A 301 11.30 -19.12 -20.22
N ALA A 302 10.77 -20.29 -19.83
CA ALA A 302 11.45 -21.55 -20.07
C ALA A 302 11.79 -21.64 -21.56
N PRO A 303 13.02 -22.03 -21.91
CA PRO A 303 13.40 -22.17 -23.32
C PRO A 303 12.41 -23.12 -24.00
N ILE A 304 11.85 -22.66 -25.11
CA ILE A 304 10.91 -23.45 -25.91
C ILE A 304 11.65 -24.71 -26.37
N ASP A 305 11.14 -25.87 -25.98
CA ASP A 305 11.63 -27.15 -26.50
C ASP A 305 11.18 -27.30 -27.96
N LEU A 306 12.10 -26.97 -28.88
CA LEU A 306 11.83 -27.02 -30.31
C LEU A 306 11.52 -28.44 -30.79
N ASP A 307 12.04 -29.47 -30.13
CA ASP A 307 11.79 -30.86 -30.49
C ASP A 307 10.36 -31.26 -30.08
N GLN A 308 9.92 -30.84 -28.89
CA GLN A 308 8.53 -31.03 -28.47
C GLN A 308 7.55 -30.28 -29.39
N VAL A 309 7.85 -29.03 -29.73
CA VAL A 309 7.01 -28.25 -30.67
C VAL A 309 6.92 -28.90 -32.04
N GLN A 310 8.02 -29.49 -32.54
CA GLN A 310 7.98 -30.25 -33.80
C GLN A 310 7.14 -31.52 -33.69
N GLN A 311 7.21 -32.24 -32.57
CA GLN A 311 6.37 -33.40 -32.34
C GLN A 311 4.89 -33.04 -32.25
N ASP A 312 4.56 -31.94 -31.56
CA ASP A 312 3.19 -31.44 -31.44
C ASP A 312 2.64 -31.02 -32.81
N LEU A 313 3.43 -30.32 -33.62
CA LEU A 313 3.07 -29.96 -35.00
C LEU A 313 2.79 -31.20 -35.86
N ALA A 314 3.66 -32.20 -35.81
CA ALA A 314 3.46 -33.45 -36.55
C ALA A 314 2.22 -34.23 -36.05
N GLY A 315 1.91 -34.15 -34.75
CA GLY A 315 0.68 -34.69 -34.18
C GLY A 315 -0.56 -33.99 -34.73
N ILE A 316 -0.56 -32.65 -34.69
CA ILE A 316 -1.65 -31.81 -35.22
C ILE A 316 -1.85 -32.07 -36.72
N ASP A 317 -0.80 -32.19 -37.51
CA ASP A 317 -0.90 -32.49 -38.95
C ASP A 317 -1.55 -33.86 -39.20
N ASN A 318 -1.24 -34.87 -38.39
CA ASN A 318 -1.90 -36.17 -38.46
C ASN A 318 -3.38 -36.08 -38.06
N ASP A 319 -3.70 -35.34 -36.99
CA ASP A 319 -5.08 -35.14 -36.54
C ASP A 319 -5.89 -34.41 -37.62
N ILE A 320 -5.32 -33.38 -38.26
CA ILE A 320 -5.94 -32.68 -39.39
C ILE A 320 -6.21 -33.66 -40.53
N ALA A 321 -5.23 -34.47 -40.93
CA ALA A 321 -5.41 -35.44 -42.01
C ALA A 321 -6.52 -36.46 -41.69
N GLN A 322 -6.62 -36.89 -40.42
CA GLN A 322 -7.64 -37.83 -39.97
C GLN A 322 -9.04 -37.21 -40.01
N VAL A 323 -9.17 -35.96 -39.55
CA VAL A 323 -10.42 -35.19 -39.59
C VAL A 323 -10.83 -34.90 -41.05
N GLU A 324 -9.88 -34.57 -41.92
CA GLU A 324 -10.14 -34.38 -43.36
C GLU A 324 -10.64 -35.68 -44.02
N GLU A 325 -10.11 -36.83 -43.64
CA GLU A 325 -10.59 -38.13 -44.12
C GLU A 325 -12.01 -38.41 -43.65
N GLU A 326 -12.33 -38.16 -42.37
CA GLU A 326 -13.68 -38.28 -41.84
C GLU A 326 -14.66 -37.34 -42.55
N ILE A 327 -14.29 -36.07 -42.73
CA ILE A 327 -15.09 -35.08 -43.47
C ILE A 327 -15.35 -35.56 -44.90
N ASN A 328 -14.33 -36.05 -45.60
CA ASN A 328 -14.48 -36.56 -46.96
C ASN A 328 -15.40 -37.78 -47.03
N ASN A 329 -15.37 -38.66 -46.04
CA ASN A 329 -16.29 -39.79 -45.95
C ASN A 329 -17.74 -39.32 -45.76
N TYR A 330 -17.97 -38.37 -44.85
CA TYR A 330 -19.31 -37.77 -44.69
C TYR A 330 -19.80 -37.04 -45.94
N LEU A 331 -18.92 -36.32 -46.65
CA LEU A 331 -19.28 -35.65 -47.90
C LEU A 331 -19.66 -36.64 -49.01
N LYS A 332 -19.01 -37.81 -49.07
CA LYS A 332 -19.38 -38.91 -49.99
C LYS A 332 -20.75 -39.50 -49.63
N GLU A 333 -21.01 -39.76 -48.35
CA GLU A 333 -22.32 -40.26 -47.88
C GLU A 333 -23.46 -39.28 -48.20
N LEU A 334 -23.20 -37.98 -48.10
CA LEU A 334 -24.16 -36.92 -48.41
C LEU A 334 -24.30 -36.62 -49.91
N GLY A 335 -23.50 -37.25 -50.77
CA GLY A 335 -23.57 -37.10 -52.23
C GLY A 335 -23.13 -35.73 -52.77
N VAL A 336 -22.27 -35.01 -52.02
CA VAL A 336 -21.87 -33.62 -52.34
C VAL A 336 -20.55 -33.55 -53.12
N VAL A 337 -19.83 -34.67 -53.28
CA VAL A 337 -18.55 -34.70 -53.98
C VAL A 337 -18.76 -34.88 -55.49
N GLN A 338 -18.50 -33.84 -56.29
CA GLN A 338 -18.41 -33.95 -57.75
C GLN A 338 -17.09 -34.65 -58.11
N HIS A 339 -17.21 -35.75 -58.86
CA HIS A 339 -16.08 -36.38 -59.54
C HIS A 339 -15.66 -35.48 -60.72
N ASP A 340 -14.45 -34.93 -60.65
CA ASP A 340 -13.68 -34.49 -61.83
C ASP A 340 -12.42 -35.35 -61.96
#